data_AF-A0A090RHD9-F1
#
_entry.id   AF-A0A090RHD9-F1
#
_cell.length_a   1.000
_cell.length_b   1.000
_cell.length_c   1.000
_cell.angle_alpha   90.00
_cell.angle_beta   90.00
_cell.angle_gamma   90.00
#
_symmetry.space_group_name_H-M   'P 1'
#
loop_
_entity.id
_entity.type
_entity.pdbx_description
1 polymer ?
#
loop_
_entity_poly.entity_id
_entity_poly.type
_entity_poly.pdbx_seq_one_letter_code
_entity_poly.pdbx_strand_id
1 'polypeptide(L)'
;MPLCWSLFQLWYASPLPFIFNVAVLNDTEARSIHLAFAVFLAFTAYPALKRSPRDRIPLLDWILAFAGSFSAAYLYVFYTELAGRSGAPTPTDIYVAVTGMVLLLEATRRALGPPLMVVAAVFLLYTFGGPHMPDVIAHKGASLNKAMSHLWLTTEGVFGIAVGVSTSFVFLFVLFGAMLERAGAGAYFIKVAFSLLGHMRGGPAKAAVVASGLSGLVSGSSIANVVTTGTFTIPLMKKSAFRAPKPGRWKSPPPPMASSHHRSWAPPLF
;
A
#
# COMPACT_ATOMS: atom_id res chain seq x y z
N MET A 1 -12.72 -8.48 -10.09
CA MET A 1 -11.30 -8.08 -10.21
C MET A 1 -10.49 -8.31 -8.95
N PRO A 2 -10.83 -7.77 -7.76
CA PRO A 2 -10.06 -8.06 -6.53
C PRO A 2 -9.99 -9.56 -6.17
N LEU A 3 -11.08 -10.29 -6.43
CA LEU A 3 -11.10 -11.74 -6.26
C LEU A 3 -10.11 -12.45 -7.19
N CYS A 4 -10.07 -12.07 -8.48
CA CYS A 4 -9.16 -12.64 -9.47
C CYS A 4 -7.70 -12.40 -9.10
N TRP A 5 -7.36 -11.17 -8.67
CA TRP A 5 -6.06 -10.84 -8.10
C TRP A 5 -5.71 -11.79 -6.94
N SER A 6 -6.65 -11.93 -6.00
CA SER A 6 -6.42 -12.72 -4.78
C SER A 6 -6.21 -14.20 -5.09
N LEU A 7 -7.01 -14.74 -6.01
CA LEU A 7 -6.87 -16.11 -6.49
C LEU A 7 -5.54 -16.32 -7.22
N PHE A 8 -5.12 -15.39 -8.07
CA PHE A 8 -3.82 -15.45 -8.75
C PHE A 8 -2.66 -15.52 -7.75
N GLN A 9 -2.67 -14.65 -6.74
CA GLN A 9 -1.62 -14.60 -5.73
C GLN A 9 -1.58 -15.86 -4.86
N LEU A 10 -2.75 -16.37 -4.47
CA LEU A 10 -2.85 -17.65 -3.77
C LEU A 10 -2.36 -18.81 -4.64
N TRP A 11 -2.70 -18.81 -5.94
CA TRP A 11 -2.23 -19.82 -6.88
C TRP A 11 -0.71 -19.81 -6.96
N TYR A 12 -0.10 -18.66 -7.27
CA TYR A 12 1.36 -18.52 -7.42
C TYR A 12 2.14 -18.86 -6.14
N ALA A 13 1.66 -18.43 -4.97
CA ALA A 13 2.33 -18.71 -3.70
C ALA A 13 2.11 -20.14 -3.17
N SER A 14 1.15 -20.88 -3.73
CA SER A 14 0.85 -22.25 -3.33
C SER A 14 1.69 -23.27 -4.12
N PRO A 15 1.83 -24.52 -3.64
CA PRO A 15 2.43 -25.60 -4.43
C PRO A 15 1.51 -26.12 -5.55
N LEU A 16 0.26 -25.62 -5.66
CA LEU A 16 -0.74 -26.10 -6.62
C LEU A 16 -0.31 -26.01 -8.09
N PRO A 17 0.36 -24.94 -8.58
CA PRO A 17 0.80 -24.86 -9.97
C PRO A 17 1.72 -26.04 -10.33
N PHE A 18 2.58 -26.45 -9.40
CA PHE A 18 3.53 -27.56 -9.59
C PHE A 18 2.86 -28.93 -9.44
N ILE A 19 1.86 -29.06 -8.56
CA ILE A 19 1.09 -30.30 -8.37
C ILE A 19 0.23 -30.61 -9.60
N PHE A 20 -0.47 -29.59 -10.12
CA PHE A 20 -1.35 -29.76 -11.27
C PHE A 20 -0.65 -29.56 -12.61
N ASN A 21 0.61 -29.07 -12.60
CA ASN A 21 1.40 -28.73 -13.78
C ASN A 21 0.63 -27.80 -14.75
N VAL A 22 -0.10 -26.84 -14.20
CA VAL A 22 -0.91 -25.86 -14.94
C VAL A 22 -0.47 -24.47 -14.51
N ALA A 23 -0.30 -23.56 -15.47
CA ALA A 23 0.06 -22.16 -15.22
C ALA A 23 1.25 -22.02 -14.24
N VAL A 24 2.32 -22.78 -14.50
CA VAL A 24 3.60 -22.66 -13.81
C VAL A 24 4.29 -21.42 -14.36
N LEU A 25 4.37 -20.37 -13.54
CA LEU A 25 4.93 -19.08 -13.91
C LEU A 25 6.28 -18.88 -13.25
N ASN A 26 7.22 -18.28 -13.97
CA ASN A 26 8.48 -17.83 -13.39
C ASN A 26 8.31 -16.49 -12.63
N ASP A 27 9.32 -16.08 -11.87
CA ASP A 27 9.26 -14.87 -11.06
C ASP A 27 9.02 -13.59 -11.87
N THR A 28 9.59 -13.47 -13.06
CA THR A 28 9.44 -12.28 -13.91
C THR A 28 8.01 -12.18 -14.45
N GLU A 29 7.45 -13.30 -14.88
CA GLU A 29 6.06 -13.40 -15.35
C GLU A 29 5.10 -13.06 -14.21
N ALA A 30 5.31 -13.65 -13.03
CA ALA A 30 4.48 -13.41 -11.86
C ALA A 30 4.51 -11.94 -11.41
N ARG A 31 5.69 -11.31 -11.37
CA ARG A 31 5.84 -9.87 -11.05
C ARG A 31 5.13 -8.99 -12.05
N SER A 32 5.16 -9.34 -13.34
CA SER A 32 4.51 -8.58 -14.40
C SER A 32 2.99 -8.64 -14.28
N ILE A 33 2.44 -9.85 -14.08
CA ILE A 33 1.01 -10.05 -13.87
C ILE A 33 0.55 -9.36 -12.58
N HIS A 34 1.32 -9.50 -11.49
CA HIS A 34 1.07 -8.81 -10.23
C HIS A 34 1.01 -7.30 -10.46
N LEU A 35 2.02 -6.67 -11.04
CA LEU A 35 1.98 -5.21 -11.26
C LEU A 35 0.81 -4.79 -12.17
N ALA A 36 0.51 -5.57 -13.22
CA ALA A 36 -0.56 -5.27 -14.16
C ALA A 36 -1.93 -5.19 -13.48
N PHE A 37 -2.28 -6.16 -12.63
CA PHE A 37 -3.53 -6.06 -11.90
C PHE A 37 -3.50 -4.91 -10.86
N ALA A 38 -2.33 -4.40 -10.45
CA ALA A 38 -2.19 -3.55 -9.25
C ALA A 38 -2.46 -2.13 -9.70
N VAL A 39 -1.85 -1.80 -10.85
CA VAL A 39 -2.17 -0.62 -11.62
C VAL A 39 -3.66 -0.62 -12.01
N PHE A 40 -4.21 -1.75 -12.49
CA PHE A 40 -5.64 -1.84 -12.79
C PHE A 40 -6.52 -1.48 -11.60
N LEU A 41 -6.25 -2.10 -10.44
CA LEU A 41 -7.00 -1.86 -9.21
C LEU A 41 -6.76 -0.44 -8.68
N ALA A 42 -5.55 0.12 -8.86
CA ALA A 42 -5.28 1.50 -8.45
C ALA A 42 -6.19 2.49 -9.17
N PHE A 43 -6.39 2.34 -10.48
CA PHE A 43 -7.25 3.23 -11.27
C PHE A 43 -8.76 2.96 -11.07
N THR A 44 -9.15 1.72 -10.78
CA THR A 44 -10.57 1.35 -10.62
C THR A 44 -11.08 1.45 -9.19
N ALA A 45 -10.22 1.31 -8.18
CA ALA A 45 -10.60 1.38 -6.76
C ALA A 45 -10.37 2.76 -6.13
N TYR A 46 -9.43 3.56 -6.66
CA TYR A 46 -9.08 4.86 -6.09
C TYR A 46 -9.45 6.01 -7.04
N PRO A 47 -10.39 6.91 -6.65
CA PRO A 47 -10.80 8.03 -7.47
C PRO A 47 -9.65 9.02 -7.72
N ALA A 48 -9.58 9.57 -8.93
CA ALA A 48 -8.49 10.46 -9.33
C ALA A 48 -8.34 11.73 -8.46
N LEU A 49 -9.46 12.35 -8.08
CA LEU A 49 -9.53 13.62 -7.36
C LEU A 49 -10.59 13.57 -6.27
N LYS A 50 -10.52 14.50 -5.30
CA LYS A 50 -11.51 14.62 -4.21
C LYS A 50 -12.95 14.84 -4.72
N ARG A 51 -13.10 15.43 -5.91
CA ARG A 51 -14.39 15.71 -6.57
C ARG A 51 -14.83 14.63 -7.55
N SER A 52 -14.03 13.59 -7.76
CA SER A 52 -14.40 12.51 -8.69
C SER A 52 -15.63 11.75 -8.17
N PRO A 53 -16.49 11.23 -9.08
CA PRO A 53 -17.60 10.36 -8.70
C PRO A 53 -17.13 9.16 -7.87
N ARG A 54 -17.93 8.75 -6.89
CA ARG A 54 -17.63 7.59 -6.00
C ARG A 54 -18.59 6.43 -6.21
N ASP A 55 -19.70 6.69 -6.88
CA ASP A 55 -20.76 5.75 -7.25
C ASP A 55 -20.44 5.00 -8.55
N ARG A 56 -19.51 5.52 -9.37
CA ARG A 56 -19.11 4.91 -10.64
C ARG A 56 -17.66 5.23 -10.99
N ILE A 57 -17.05 4.36 -11.79
CA ILE A 57 -15.71 4.55 -12.33
C ILE A 57 -15.81 5.36 -13.64
N PRO A 58 -15.19 6.55 -13.73
CA PRO A 58 -15.15 7.33 -14.97
C PRO A 58 -14.52 6.57 -16.14
N LEU A 59 -14.97 6.84 -17.38
CA LEU A 59 -14.41 6.19 -18.58
C LEU A 59 -12.90 6.43 -18.74
N LEU A 60 -12.42 7.62 -18.35
CA LEU A 60 -10.99 7.92 -18.38
C LEU A 60 -10.19 6.98 -17.46
N ASP A 61 -10.74 6.66 -16.28
CA ASP A 61 -10.06 5.76 -15.34
C ASP A 61 -10.00 4.33 -15.89
N TRP A 62 -11.00 3.90 -16.67
CA TRP A 62 -10.93 2.65 -17.42
C TRP A 62 -9.82 2.65 -18.48
N ILE A 63 -9.71 3.73 -19.26
CA ILE A 63 -8.66 3.86 -20.28
C ILE A 63 -7.27 3.81 -19.63
N LEU A 64 -7.08 4.57 -18.54
CA LEU A 64 -5.82 4.59 -17.79
C LEU A 64 -5.51 3.24 -17.12
N ALA A 65 -6.54 2.57 -16.58
CA ALA A 65 -6.39 1.23 -16.02
C ALA A 65 -5.88 0.24 -17.06
N PHE A 66 -6.54 0.15 -18.23
CA PHE A 66 -6.12 -0.76 -19.28
C PHE A 66 -4.76 -0.41 -19.89
N ALA A 67 -4.49 0.88 -20.12
CA ALA A 67 -3.20 1.33 -20.63
C ALA A 67 -2.05 0.98 -19.65
N GLY A 68 -2.24 1.23 -18.35
CA GLY A 68 -1.24 0.95 -17.34
C GLY A 68 -1.03 -0.55 -17.11
N SER A 69 -2.12 -1.33 -17.10
CA SER A 69 -2.04 -2.79 -17.03
C SER A 69 -1.36 -3.39 -18.24
N PHE A 70 -1.64 -2.88 -19.45
CA PHE A 70 -0.95 -3.29 -20.66
C PHE A 70 0.54 -2.97 -20.58
N SER A 71 0.92 -1.76 -20.16
CA SER A 71 2.32 -1.38 -20.00
C SER A 71 3.07 -2.27 -19.01
N ALA A 72 2.41 -2.71 -17.93
CA ALA A 72 2.99 -3.64 -16.98
C ALA A 72 3.06 -5.09 -17.50
N ALA A 73 2.03 -5.52 -18.25
CA ALA A 73 1.99 -6.85 -18.88
C ALA A 73 2.90 -6.96 -20.11
N TYR A 74 3.37 -5.85 -20.67
CA TYR A 74 4.20 -5.82 -21.88
C TYR A 74 5.46 -6.68 -21.77
N LEU A 75 6.13 -6.63 -20.60
CA LEU A 75 7.31 -7.45 -20.30
C LEU A 75 7.03 -8.96 -20.36
N TYR A 76 5.82 -9.35 -19.98
CA TYR A 76 5.36 -10.73 -20.05
C TYR A 76 5.00 -11.12 -21.49
N VAL A 77 4.18 -10.30 -22.16
CA VAL A 77 3.64 -10.61 -23.49
C VAL A 77 4.75 -10.65 -24.55
N PHE A 78 5.73 -9.75 -24.49
CA PHE A 78 6.82 -9.62 -25.46
C PHE A 78 8.17 -10.07 -24.90
N TYR A 79 8.15 -10.97 -23.92
CA TYR A 79 9.35 -11.42 -23.22
C TYR A 79 10.43 -11.94 -24.19
N THR A 80 10.04 -12.75 -25.17
CA THR A 80 10.94 -13.35 -26.15
C THR A 80 11.66 -12.31 -27.02
N GLU A 81 10.93 -11.30 -27.48
CA GLU A 81 11.41 -10.22 -28.33
C GLU A 81 12.28 -9.23 -27.56
N LEU A 82 11.91 -8.97 -26.29
CA LEU A 82 12.71 -8.13 -25.38
C LEU A 82 14.03 -8.83 -25.02
N ALA A 83 13.99 -10.12 -24.68
CA ALA A 83 15.18 -10.90 -24.38
C ALA A 83 16.14 -10.99 -25.57
N GLY A 84 15.59 -11.19 -26.78
CA GLY A 84 16.37 -11.27 -28.02
C GLY A 84 17.00 -9.94 -28.47
N ARG A 85 16.54 -8.80 -27.95
CA ARG A 85 17.03 -7.44 -28.28
C ARG A 85 17.70 -6.75 -27.10
N SER A 86 18.22 -7.52 -26.14
CA SER A 86 18.84 -7.01 -24.91
C SER A 86 19.81 -5.84 -25.17
N GLY A 87 19.44 -4.64 -24.73
CA GLY A 87 20.22 -3.41 -24.90
C GLY A 87 19.91 -2.57 -26.15
N ALA A 88 19.00 -3.02 -27.02
CA ALA A 88 18.56 -2.33 -28.23
C ALA A 88 17.02 -2.23 -28.29
N PRO A 89 16.39 -1.47 -27.37
CA PRO A 89 14.94 -1.29 -27.34
C PRO A 89 14.44 -0.61 -28.63
N THR A 90 13.27 -1.02 -29.09
CA THR A 90 12.56 -0.32 -30.17
C THR A 90 11.87 0.93 -29.63
N PRO A 91 11.50 1.89 -30.51
CA PRO A 91 10.71 3.05 -30.09
C PRO A 91 9.41 2.66 -29.37
N THR A 92 8.77 1.57 -29.78
CA THR A 92 7.56 1.04 -29.13
C THR A 92 7.82 0.63 -27.68
N ASP A 93 8.92 -0.09 -27.42
CA ASP A 93 9.29 -0.50 -26.06
C ASP A 93 9.47 0.72 -25.15
N ILE A 94 10.06 1.79 -25.69
CA ILE A 94 10.28 3.05 -24.97
C ILE A 94 8.97 3.79 -24.73
N TYR A 95 8.06 3.87 -25.70
CA TYR A 95 6.74 4.48 -25.49
C TYR A 95 5.95 3.75 -24.41
N VAL A 96 5.98 2.43 -24.42
CA VAL A 96 5.31 1.61 -23.40
C VAL A 96 5.94 1.81 -22.03
N ALA A 97 7.28 1.87 -21.94
CA ALA A 97 8.01 2.12 -20.70
C ALA A 97 7.72 3.50 -20.10
N VAL A 98 7.73 4.56 -20.93
CA VAL A 98 7.37 5.92 -20.49
C VAL A 98 5.93 5.97 -20.01
N THR A 99 5.00 5.40 -20.78
CA THR A 99 3.57 5.33 -20.43
C THR A 99 3.38 4.60 -19.11
N GLY A 100 4.03 3.43 -18.96
CA GLY A 100 4.01 2.64 -17.74
C GLY A 100 4.53 3.42 -16.54
N MET A 101 5.68 4.09 -16.67
CA MET A 101 6.28 4.88 -15.59
C MET A 101 5.36 6.02 -15.14
N VAL A 102 4.79 6.78 -16.09
CA VAL A 102 3.87 7.88 -15.78
C VAL A 102 2.59 7.37 -15.10
N LEU A 103 2.01 6.30 -15.63
CA LEU A 103 0.79 5.71 -15.05
C LEU A 103 1.06 5.07 -13.69
N LEU A 104 2.25 4.53 -13.45
CA LEU A 104 2.65 4.00 -12.14
C LEU A 104 2.80 5.13 -11.11
N LEU A 105 3.39 6.27 -11.48
CA LEU A 105 3.46 7.45 -10.61
C LEU A 105 2.05 7.97 -10.27
N GLU A 106 1.16 8.02 -11.27
CA GLU A 106 -0.23 8.44 -11.06
C GLU A 106 -1.02 7.43 -10.19
N ALA A 107 -0.85 6.13 -10.41
CA ALA A 107 -1.41 5.08 -9.56
C ALA A 107 -0.92 5.22 -8.11
N THR A 108 0.38 5.50 -7.93
CA THR A 108 0.98 5.76 -6.62
C THR A 108 0.36 6.98 -5.95
N ARG A 109 0.16 8.08 -6.69
CA ARG A 109 -0.50 9.29 -6.20
C ARG A 109 -1.93 9.01 -5.73
N ARG A 110 -2.69 8.21 -6.47
CA ARG A 110 -4.09 7.86 -6.15
C ARG A 110 -4.19 6.97 -4.92
N ALA A 111 -3.32 5.97 -4.80
CA ALA A 111 -3.38 4.98 -3.73
C ALA A 111 -2.72 5.45 -2.42
N LEU A 112 -1.56 6.12 -2.51
CA LEU A 112 -0.70 6.45 -1.37
C LEU A 112 -0.56 7.96 -1.13
N GLY A 113 -1.06 8.78 -2.05
CA GLY A 113 -1.03 10.23 -1.97
C GLY A 113 0.20 10.87 -2.63
N PRO A 114 0.22 12.21 -2.73
CA PRO A 114 1.29 12.95 -3.40
C PRO A 114 2.71 12.75 -2.85
N PRO A 115 2.96 12.60 -1.53
CA PRO A 115 4.33 12.59 -1.00
C PRO A 115 5.22 11.52 -1.64
N LEU A 116 4.75 10.28 -1.79
CA LEU A 116 5.54 9.19 -2.37
C LEU A 116 5.78 9.40 -3.87
N MET A 117 4.75 9.84 -4.60
CA MET A 117 4.88 10.19 -6.01
C MET A 117 5.91 11.30 -6.23
N VAL A 118 5.89 12.35 -5.39
CA VAL A 118 6.85 13.47 -5.49
C VAL A 118 8.27 12.98 -5.27
N VAL A 119 8.51 12.17 -4.23
CA VAL A 119 9.85 11.62 -3.98
C VAL A 119 10.34 10.78 -5.17
N ALA A 120 9.50 9.89 -5.68
CA ALA A 120 9.84 9.08 -6.86
C ALA A 120 10.10 9.94 -8.10
N ALA A 121 9.28 10.97 -8.33
CA ALA A 121 9.45 11.91 -9.44
C ALA A 121 10.75 12.72 -9.33
N VAL A 122 11.16 13.13 -8.12
CA VAL A 122 12.44 13.83 -7.91
C VAL A 122 13.62 12.95 -8.29
N PHE A 123 13.65 11.69 -7.83
CA PHE A 123 14.72 10.76 -8.20
C PHE A 123 14.70 10.41 -9.69
N LEU A 124 13.51 10.27 -10.28
CA LEU A 124 13.35 10.05 -11.71
C LEU A 124 13.91 11.25 -12.51
N LEU A 125 13.56 12.48 -12.14
CA LEU A 125 14.07 13.69 -12.78
C LEU A 125 15.57 13.87 -12.58
N TYR A 126 16.10 13.51 -11.40
CA TYR A 126 17.53 13.51 -11.12
C TYR A 126 18.30 12.62 -12.10
N THR A 127 17.73 11.47 -12.52
CA THR A 127 18.38 10.58 -13.52
C THR A 127 18.68 11.29 -14.84
N PHE A 128 17.89 12.31 -15.22
CA PHE A 128 18.09 13.13 -16.41
C PHE A 128 18.86 14.42 -16.12
N GLY A 129 18.65 14.99 -14.92
CA GLY A 129 19.18 16.29 -14.50
C GLY A 129 20.64 16.30 -14.07
N GLY A 130 21.31 15.15 -13.99
CA GLY A 130 22.69 15.00 -13.51
C GLY A 130 23.70 16.08 -13.94
N PRO A 131 23.75 16.52 -15.22
CA PRO A 131 24.72 17.52 -15.68
C PRO A 131 24.51 18.93 -15.11
N HIS A 132 23.31 19.24 -14.63
CA HIS A 132 22.96 20.57 -14.10
C HIS A 132 23.08 20.63 -12.56
N MET A 133 23.55 19.56 -11.93
CA MET A 133 23.64 19.45 -10.48
C MET A 133 25.01 19.95 -9.96
N PRO A 134 25.10 20.32 -8.67
CA PRO A 134 26.38 20.64 -8.04
C PRO A 134 27.38 19.49 -8.13
N ASP A 135 28.68 19.80 -8.21
CA ASP A 135 29.77 18.83 -8.44
C ASP A 135 29.74 17.60 -7.51
N VAL A 136 29.27 17.78 -6.26
CA VAL A 136 29.19 16.70 -5.26
C VAL A 136 28.23 15.57 -5.67
N ILE A 137 27.20 15.90 -6.46
CA ILE A 137 26.14 14.95 -6.89
C ILE A 137 25.96 14.94 -8.42
N ALA A 138 26.86 15.57 -9.17
CA ALA A 138 26.77 15.62 -10.62
C ALA A 138 27.09 14.25 -11.24
N HIS A 139 26.38 13.93 -12.33
CA HIS A 139 26.67 12.77 -13.16
C HIS A 139 26.31 13.07 -14.62
N LYS A 140 26.74 12.21 -15.56
CA LYS A 140 26.55 12.43 -17.01
C LYS A 140 25.09 12.58 -17.47
N GLY A 141 24.11 12.29 -16.60
CA GLY A 141 22.71 12.09 -16.97
C GLY A 141 22.51 10.79 -17.77
N ALA A 142 21.26 10.33 -17.81
CA ALA A 142 20.84 9.21 -18.67
C ALA A 142 19.99 9.73 -19.83
N SER A 143 20.16 9.17 -21.02
CA SER A 143 19.20 9.40 -22.10
C SER A 143 17.87 8.72 -21.78
N LEU A 144 16.76 9.20 -22.37
CA LEU A 144 15.44 8.58 -22.20
C LEU A 144 15.46 7.08 -22.50
N ASN A 145 16.11 6.69 -23.59
CA ASN A 145 16.30 5.29 -23.97
C ASN A 145 16.99 4.49 -22.85
N LYS A 146 18.14 4.96 -22.38
CA LYS A 146 18.90 4.27 -21.33
C LYS A 146 18.10 4.17 -20.03
N ALA A 147 17.47 5.26 -19.61
CA ALA A 147 16.70 5.33 -18.37
C ALA A 147 15.48 4.40 -18.42
N MET A 148 14.68 4.45 -19.49
CA MET A 148 13.46 3.65 -19.60
C MET A 148 13.75 2.17 -19.83
N SER A 149 14.81 1.84 -20.58
CA SER A 149 15.26 0.45 -20.68
C SER A 149 15.60 -0.13 -19.32
N HIS A 150 16.36 0.59 -18.50
CA HIS A 150 16.79 0.09 -17.20
C HIS A 150 15.68 0.15 -16.12
N LEU A 151 14.86 1.20 -16.10
CA LEU A 151 13.85 1.36 -15.06
C LEU A 151 12.57 0.54 -15.29
N TRP A 152 12.23 0.24 -16.55
CA TRP A 152 10.97 -0.46 -16.88
C TRP A 152 11.18 -1.79 -17.58
N LEU A 153 12.17 -1.93 -18.48
CA LEU A 153 12.33 -3.12 -19.32
C LEU A 153 13.28 -4.17 -18.72
N THR A 154 13.86 -3.92 -17.54
CA THR A 154 14.66 -4.92 -16.81
C THR A 154 14.07 -5.22 -15.43
N THR A 155 14.61 -6.25 -14.80
CA THR A 155 14.28 -6.66 -13.42
C THR A 155 15.11 -5.92 -12.37
N GLU A 156 15.84 -4.87 -12.74
CA GLU A 156 16.60 -4.03 -11.79
C GLU A 156 15.82 -2.76 -11.40
N GLY A 157 14.84 -2.36 -12.22
CA GLY A 157 13.96 -1.24 -11.96
C GLY A 157 12.66 -1.65 -11.26
N VAL A 158 11.53 -1.23 -11.83
CA VAL A 158 10.19 -1.43 -11.25
C VAL A 158 9.89 -2.91 -10.98
N PHE A 159 10.30 -3.81 -11.87
CA PHE A 159 10.05 -5.26 -11.76
C PHE A 159 11.09 -6.01 -10.90
N GLY A 160 11.87 -5.27 -10.11
CA GLY A 160 12.90 -5.82 -9.24
C GLY A 160 12.40 -6.36 -7.92
N ILE A 161 13.28 -6.31 -6.93
CA ILE A 161 13.11 -6.97 -5.61
C ILE A 161 11.83 -6.48 -4.91
N ALA A 162 11.50 -5.19 -5.02
CA ALA A 162 10.32 -4.63 -4.37
C ALA A 162 9.01 -5.32 -4.83
N VAL A 163 8.80 -5.43 -6.15
CA VAL A 163 7.64 -6.14 -6.70
C VAL A 163 7.76 -7.65 -6.49
N GLY A 164 8.98 -8.21 -6.53
CA GLY A 164 9.23 -9.61 -6.19
C GLY A 164 8.74 -9.98 -4.79
N VAL A 165 9.20 -9.25 -3.77
CA VAL A 165 8.80 -9.46 -2.37
C VAL A 165 7.29 -9.26 -2.21
N SER A 166 6.70 -8.28 -2.90
CA SER A 166 5.24 -8.05 -2.90
C SER A 166 4.46 -9.23 -3.45
N THR A 167 4.93 -9.80 -4.55
CA THR A 167 4.30 -10.92 -5.25
C THR A 167 4.38 -12.20 -4.43
N SER A 168 5.54 -12.49 -3.84
CA SER A 168 5.79 -13.75 -3.13
C SER A 168 5.19 -13.81 -1.72
N PHE A 169 5.24 -12.72 -0.94
CA PHE A 169 4.94 -12.80 0.50
C PHE A 169 4.03 -11.70 1.04
N VAL A 170 4.20 -10.44 0.63
CA VAL A 170 3.48 -9.32 1.24
C VAL A 170 1.96 -9.49 1.11
N PHE A 171 1.49 -9.93 -0.05
CA PHE A 171 0.07 -10.16 -0.26
C PHE A 171 -0.50 -11.20 0.70
N LEU A 172 0.21 -12.30 0.96
CA LEU A 172 -0.26 -13.36 1.85
C LEU A 172 -0.36 -12.84 3.29
N PHE A 173 0.63 -12.06 3.75
CA PHE A 173 0.58 -11.44 5.07
C PHE A 173 -0.61 -10.48 5.20
N VAL A 174 -0.89 -9.67 4.18
CA VAL A 174 -2.05 -8.77 4.18
C VAL A 174 -3.36 -9.54 4.15
N LEU A 175 -3.46 -10.59 3.32
CA LEU A 175 -4.66 -11.42 3.21
C LEU A 175 -4.96 -12.14 4.54
N PHE A 176 -3.96 -12.80 5.13
CA PHE A 176 -4.10 -13.45 6.43
C PHE A 176 -4.37 -12.46 7.55
N GLY A 177 -3.71 -11.29 7.54
CA GLY A 177 -3.98 -10.20 8.48
C GLY A 177 -5.43 -9.72 8.41
N ALA A 178 -5.97 -9.54 7.20
CA ALA A 178 -7.36 -9.16 6.99
C ALA A 178 -8.34 -10.27 7.42
N MET A 179 -8.04 -11.54 7.14
CA MET A 179 -8.83 -12.68 7.62
C MET A 179 -8.82 -12.78 9.14
N LEU A 180 -7.67 -12.58 9.78
CA LEU A 180 -7.49 -12.63 11.22
C LEU A 180 -8.23 -11.48 11.92
N GLU A 181 -8.18 -10.27 11.36
CA GLU A 181 -8.97 -9.13 11.84
C GLU A 181 -10.47 -9.44 11.75
N ARG A 182 -10.92 -10.01 10.62
CA ARG A 182 -12.34 -10.41 10.44
C ARG A 182 -12.76 -11.56 11.35
N ALA A 183 -11.83 -12.43 11.75
CA ALA A 183 -12.07 -13.49 12.74
C ALA A 183 -12.17 -12.96 14.18
N GLY A 184 -11.98 -11.67 14.42
CA GLY A 184 -12.15 -11.03 15.73
C GLY A 184 -10.86 -10.87 16.54
N ALA A 185 -9.68 -10.99 15.90
CA ALA A 185 -8.41 -10.82 16.60
C ALA A 185 -8.23 -9.43 17.23
N GLY A 186 -8.77 -8.37 16.62
CA GLY A 186 -8.74 -7.03 17.21
C GLY A 186 -9.37 -6.98 18.61
N ALA A 187 -10.55 -7.59 18.78
CA ALA A 187 -11.21 -7.67 20.09
C ALA A 187 -10.46 -8.59 21.07
N TYR A 188 -9.83 -9.65 20.57
CA TYR A 188 -8.97 -10.52 21.37
C TYR A 188 -7.75 -9.77 21.92
N PHE A 189 -7.02 -9.02 21.08
CA PHE A 189 -5.85 -8.25 21.51
C PHE A 189 -6.19 -7.18 22.54
N ILE A 190 -7.35 -6.54 22.42
CA ILE A 190 -7.86 -5.61 23.44
C ILE A 190 -8.02 -6.35 24.78
N LYS A 191 -8.69 -7.51 24.81
CA LYS A 191 -8.89 -8.29 26.04
C LYS A 191 -7.56 -8.71 26.68
N VAL A 192 -6.60 -9.18 25.88
CA VAL A 192 -5.27 -9.57 26.36
C VAL A 192 -4.52 -8.38 26.95
N ALA A 193 -4.49 -7.23 26.25
CA ALA A 193 -3.82 -6.03 26.74
C ALA A 193 -4.45 -5.52 28.05
N PHE A 194 -5.78 -5.57 28.18
CA PHE A 194 -6.48 -5.21 29.41
C PHE A 194 -6.21 -6.20 30.55
N SER A 195 -6.14 -7.50 30.26
CA SER A 195 -5.77 -8.50 31.26
C SER A 195 -4.36 -8.27 31.82
N LEU A 196 -3.41 -7.90 30.96
CA LEU A 196 -2.01 -7.71 31.32
C LEU A 196 -1.73 -6.38 32.04
N LEU A 197 -2.43 -5.30 31.64
CA LEU A 197 -2.05 -3.94 32.03
C LEU A 197 -3.18 -3.19 32.74
N GLY A 198 -4.42 -3.65 32.66
CA GLY A 198 -5.60 -2.95 33.18
C GLY A 198 -5.57 -2.70 34.69
N HIS A 199 -4.89 -3.57 35.45
CA HIS A 199 -4.72 -3.44 36.89
C HIS A 199 -3.62 -2.45 37.30
N MET A 200 -2.77 -2.01 36.37
CA MET A 200 -1.69 -1.06 36.66
C MET A 200 -2.23 0.37 36.84
N ARG A 201 -1.43 1.24 37.46
CA ARG A 201 -1.72 2.68 37.48
C ARG A 201 -1.70 3.22 36.04
N GLY A 202 -2.79 3.84 35.62
CA GLY A 202 -3.01 4.23 34.21
C GLY A 202 -3.30 3.03 33.29
N GLY A 203 -3.70 1.89 33.85
CA GLY A 203 -3.85 0.61 33.14
C GLY A 203 -4.67 0.69 31.84
N PRO A 204 -5.85 1.33 31.82
CA PRO A 204 -6.64 1.48 30.60
C PRO A 204 -5.91 2.22 29.47
N ALA A 205 -5.09 3.23 29.78
CA ALA A 205 -4.31 3.95 28.78
C ALA A 205 -3.16 3.09 28.23
N LYS A 206 -2.47 2.36 29.11
CA LYS A 206 -1.38 1.44 28.71
C LYS A 206 -1.92 0.27 27.88
N ALA A 207 -3.03 -0.32 28.30
CA ALA A 207 -3.73 -1.37 27.57
C ALA A 207 -4.16 -0.90 26.17
N ALA A 208 -4.64 0.36 26.05
CA ALA A 208 -5.02 0.92 24.76
C ALA A 208 -3.82 1.04 23.79
N VAL A 209 -2.67 1.51 24.27
CA VAL A 209 -1.46 1.62 23.43
C VAL A 209 -0.99 0.23 22.97
N VAL A 210 -0.93 -0.75 23.88
CA VAL A 210 -0.50 -2.11 23.53
C VAL A 210 -1.49 -2.80 22.59
N ALA A 211 -2.80 -2.68 22.85
CA ALA A 211 -3.82 -3.22 21.96
C ALA A 211 -3.76 -2.60 20.55
N SER A 212 -3.55 -1.28 20.47
CA SER A 212 -3.38 -0.59 19.19
C SER A 212 -2.11 -1.00 18.47
N GLY A 213 -1.02 -1.23 19.20
CA GLY A 213 0.22 -1.79 18.66
C GLY A 213 -0.01 -3.20 18.08
N LEU A 214 -0.62 -4.10 18.84
CA LEU A 214 -0.90 -5.48 18.42
C LEU A 214 -1.85 -5.53 17.21
N SER A 215 -2.96 -4.79 17.25
CA SER A 215 -3.90 -4.71 16.12
C SER A 215 -3.28 -4.03 14.89
N GLY A 216 -2.43 -3.02 15.10
CA GLY A 216 -1.69 -2.35 14.03
C GLY A 216 -0.69 -3.26 13.32
N LEU A 217 0.05 -4.08 14.07
CA LEU A 217 1.01 -5.03 13.53
C LEU A 217 0.34 -6.09 12.64
N VAL A 218 -0.87 -6.53 13.01
CA VAL A 218 -1.59 -7.57 12.26
C VAL A 218 -2.35 -6.99 11.06
N SER A 219 -3.09 -5.90 11.26
CA SER A 219 -3.97 -5.36 10.21
C SER A 219 -3.21 -4.55 9.15
N GLY A 220 -2.04 -3.99 9.49
CA GLY A 220 -1.30 -3.09 8.59
C GLY A 220 -2.05 -1.82 8.22
N SER A 221 -3.21 -1.54 8.83
CA SER A 221 -4.10 -0.43 8.46
C SER A 221 -4.28 0.53 9.64
N SER A 222 -3.76 1.76 9.48
CA SER A 222 -3.89 2.82 10.49
C SER A 222 -5.36 3.23 10.70
N ILE A 223 -6.16 3.28 9.62
CA ILE A 223 -7.58 3.62 9.69
C ILE A 223 -8.36 2.52 10.44
N ALA A 224 -8.16 1.25 10.06
CA ALA A 224 -8.84 0.14 10.73
C ALA A 224 -8.46 0.07 12.22
N ASN A 225 -7.18 0.25 12.54
CA ASN A 225 -6.71 0.25 13.92
C ASN A 225 -7.38 1.35 14.76
N VAL A 226 -7.51 2.59 14.25
CA VAL A 226 -8.18 3.67 15.01
C VAL A 226 -9.67 3.39 15.19
N VAL A 227 -10.35 2.84 14.17
CA VAL A 227 -11.78 2.51 14.25
C VAL A 227 -12.03 1.35 15.22
N THR A 228 -11.26 0.27 15.11
CA THR A 228 -11.38 -0.90 15.99
C THR A 228 -10.93 -0.53 17.41
N THR A 229 -9.69 -0.09 17.59
CA THR A 229 -9.15 0.16 18.93
C THR A 229 -9.83 1.35 19.62
N GLY A 230 -10.09 2.44 18.90
CA GLY A 230 -10.67 3.66 19.47
C GLY A 230 -12.09 3.47 20.00
N THR A 231 -12.93 2.72 19.28
CA THR A 231 -14.32 2.46 19.71
C THR A 231 -14.40 1.68 21.02
N PHE A 232 -13.46 0.77 21.27
CA PHE A 232 -13.41 0.00 22.51
C PHE A 232 -12.63 0.70 23.64
N THR A 233 -11.52 1.38 23.33
CA THR A 233 -10.63 1.94 24.35
C THR A 233 -11.09 3.30 24.88
N ILE A 234 -11.64 4.18 24.03
CA ILE A 234 -12.05 5.54 24.45
C ILE A 234 -13.13 5.50 25.55
N PRO A 235 -14.21 4.70 25.44
CA PRO A 235 -15.21 4.63 26.51
C PRO A 235 -14.63 4.10 27.83
N LEU A 236 -13.70 3.14 27.76
CA LEU A 236 -13.04 2.56 28.94
C LEU A 236 -12.12 3.59 29.62
N MET A 237 -11.35 4.35 28.84
CA MET A 237 -10.52 5.44 29.37
C MET A 237 -11.37 6.51 30.03
N LYS A 238 -12.49 6.93 29.41
CA LYS A 238 -13.45 7.86 30.00
C LYS A 238 -14.00 7.33 31.33
N LYS A 239 -14.50 6.09 31.37
CA LYS A 239 -15.00 5.46 32.62
C LYS A 239 -13.93 5.42 33.72
N SER A 240 -12.66 5.17 33.36
CA SER A 240 -11.56 5.16 34.34
C SER A 240 -11.16 6.55 34.83
N ALA A 241 -11.26 7.58 33.98
CA ALA A 241 -10.98 8.97 34.31
C ALA A 241 -12.09 9.61 35.16
N PHE A 242 -13.34 9.16 34.99
CA PHE A 242 -14.50 9.60 35.79
C PHE A 242 -14.76 8.76 37.04
N ARG A 243 -13.88 7.80 37.38
CA ARG A 243 -13.99 7.05 38.63
C ARG A 243 -13.74 8.02 39.80
N ALA A 244 -14.76 8.18 40.64
CA ALA A 244 -14.80 9.14 41.74
C ALA A 244 -13.46 9.23 42.49
N PRO A 245 -12.99 10.44 42.83
CA PRO A 245 -11.73 10.61 43.52
C PRO A 245 -11.77 9.81 44.82
N LYS A 246 -10.78 8.93 45.04
CA LYS A 246 -10.54 8.37 46.38
C LYS A 246 -10.49 9.55 47.37
N PRO A 247 -11.14 9.46 48.54
CA PRO A 247 -11.13 10.55 49.52
C PRO A 247 -9.67 10.95 49.79
N GLY A 248 -9.32 12.19 49.44
CA GLY A 248 -7.99 12.77 49.70
C GLY A 248 -7.00 12.91 48.52
N ARG A 249 -7.32 12.60 47.25
CA ARG A 249 -6.30 12.62 46.16
C ARG A 249 -6.37 13.73 45.09
N TRP A 250 -7.29 14.70 45.12
CA TRP A 250 -7.29 15.75 44.08
C TRP A 250 -7.58 17.14 44.64
N LYS A 251 -6.57 18.03 44.57
CA LYS A 251 -6.67 19.48 44.78
C LYS A 251 -6.55 20.28 43.47
N SER A 252 -6.47 19.63 42.30
CA SER A 252 -6.43 20.31 41.01
C SER A 252 -7.64 19.91 40.15
N PRO A 253 -8.29 20.89 39.48
CA PRO A 253 -9.37 20.59 38.55
C PRO A 253 -8.84 19.70 37.41
N PRO A 254 -9.68 18.80 36.86
CA PRO A 254 -9.29 18.03 35.69
C PRO A 254 -8.88 19.00 34.57
N PRO A 255 -7.80 18.71 33.82
CA PRO A 255 -7.44 19.53 32.68
C PRO A 255 -8.65 19.62 31.74
N PRO A 256 -8.92 20.79 31.13
CA PRO A 256 -10.03 20.93 30.21
C PRO A 256 -9.85 19.91 29.08
N MET A 257 -10.70 18.87 29.08
CA MET A 257 -10.81 18.01 27.92
C MET A 257 -11.39 18.86 26.81
N ALA A 258 -10.76 18.82 25.63
CA ALA A 258 -11.27 19.42 24.41
C ALA A 258 -12.72 18.97 24.21
N SER A 259 -13.63 19.83 24.64
CA SER A 259 -15.06 19.68 24.44
C SER A 259 -15.37 20.23 23.05
N SER A 260 -16.32 19.56 22.40
CA SER A 260 -16.93 19.92 21.13
C SER A 260 -15.97 20.13 19.95
N HIS A 261 -15.75 19.10 19.12
CA HIS A 261 -15.65 19.16 17.64
C HIS A 261 -15.37 17.77 17.00
N HIS A 262 -15.83 16.66 17.59
CA HIS A 262 -15.53 15.30 17.09
C HIS A 262 -16.61 14.66 16.20
N ARG A 263 -17.59 15.43 15.68
CA ARG A 263 -18.55 14.90 14.69
C ARG A 263 -18.01 14.84 13.24
N SER A 264 -16.79 15.31 12.96
CA SER A 264 -16.29 15.46 11.58
C SER A 264 -15.04 14.66 11.21
N TRP A 265 -14.50 13.82 12.11
CA TRP A 265 -13.25 13.09 11.86
C TRP A 265 -13.42 11.58 11.61
N ALA A 266 -14.66 11.09 11.54
CA ALA A 266 -14.89 9.81 10.87
C ALA A 266 -14.70 10.07 9.36
N PRO A 267 -13.72 9.45 8.67
CA PRO A 267 -13.82 9.36 7.23
C PRO A 267 -15.19 8.72 6.92
N PRO A 268 -15.89 9.15 5.85
CA PRO A 268 -17.12 8.49 5.46
C PRO A 268 -16.84 6.99 5.38
N LEU A 269 -17.57 6.21 6.18
CA LEU A 269 -17.69 4.78 5.96
C LEU A 269 -18.02 4.61 4.49
N PHE A 270 -17.26 3.75 3.83
CA PHE A 270 -17.39 3.40 2.42
C PHE A 270 -18.85 3.21 2.00
#